data_AF-A0A8T0T5M8-F1
#
_entry.id   AF-A0A8T0T5M8-F1
#
_cell.length_a   1.000
_cell.length_b   1.000
_cell.length_c   1.000
_cell.angle_alpha   90.00
_cell.angle_beta   90.00
_cell.angle_gamma   90.00
#
_symmetry.space_group_name_H-M   'P 1'
#
loop_
_entity.id
_entity.type
_entity.pdbx_description
1 polymer ?
#
loop_
_entity_poly.entity_id
_entity_poly.type
_entity_poly.pdbx_seq_one_letter_code
_entity_poly.pdbx_strand_id
1 'polypeptide(L)'
;MLPWQNLRFWNERTLLDPLLSEDAFIMPCKGILRLCAMSLPDLWRSRCSLKDVEGFDHSVANDTFGACGDLPGEQQGPCLPYYVWQCGYTKKLSKVYSLVDFNFSEPIHSCFGKTKIKFAHDGICHGFAVWIDWVLDEKNPIVISTGPESRYWKQGVQLLSRPVQVNPVSSVMHVEAHFDPGTAELVFKSMVS
;
A
#
# COMPACT_ATOMS: atom_id res chain seq x y z
N MET A 1 6.09 10.20 3.81
CA MET A 1 4.62 10.25 3.90
C MET A 1 4.04 9.16 3.02
N LEU A 2 3.21 8.30 3.59
CA LEU A 2 2.49 7.22 2.90
C LEU A 2 1.27 7.77 2.16
N PRO A 3 0.79 7.11 1.09
CA PRO A 3 -0.29 7.65 0.25
C PRO A 3 -1.58 7.99 1.00
N TRP A 4 -1.97 7.16 1.97
CA TRP A 4 -3.19 7.36 2.78
C TRP A 4 -3.07 8.46 3.83
N GLN A 5 -1.88 8.99 4.11
CA GLN A 5 -1.78 10.16 4.99
C GLN A 5 -2.41 11.41 4.36
N ASN A 6 -2.62 11.41 3.03
CA ASN A 6 -3.40 12.44 2.35
C ASN A 6 -4.92 12.33 2.60
N LEU A 7 -5.41 11.24 3.22
CA LEU A 7 -6.79 11.17 3.74
C LEU A 7 -7.05 12.18 4.87
N ARG A 8 -6.04 12.94 5.29
CA ARG A 8 -6.25 14.19 6.02
C ARG A 8 -7.34 15.06 5.36
N PHE A 9 -7.42 15.10 4.03
CA PHE A 9 -8.52 15.79 3.33
C PHE A 9 -9.91 15.33 3.83
N TRP A 10 -10.11 14.02 3.97
CA TRP A 10 -11.38 13.45 4.42
C TRP A 10 -11.67 13.81 5.88
N ASN A 11 -10.64 13.86 6.72
CA ASN A 11 -10.75 14.33 8.09
C ASN A 11 -11.18 15.80 8.16
N GLU A 12 -10.53 16.69 7.40
CA GLU A 12 -10.88 18.11 7.35
C GLU A 12 -12.31 18.30 6.79
N ARG A 13 -12.68 17.57 5.72
CA ARG A 13 -14.06 17.55 5.19
C ARG A 13 -15.06 17.15 6.26
N THR A 14 -14.72 16.20 7.13
CA THR A 14 -15.60 15.74 8.21
C THR A 14 -15.79 16.79 9.29
N LEU A 15 -14.72 17.51 9.65
CA LEU A 15 -14.81 18.62 10.61
C LEU A 15 -15.71 19.75 10.11
N LEU A 16 -15.74 19.96 8.79
CA LEU A 16 -16.57 20.97 8.14
C LEU A 16 -17.99 20.51 7.86
N ASP A 17 -18.33 19.23 8.02
CA ASP A 17 -19.64 18.65 7.68
C ASP A 17 -20.84 19.46 8.21
N PRO A 18 -20.87 19.96 9.47
CA PRO A 18 -21.98 20.76 9.96
C PRO A 18 -22.15 22.14 9.29
N LEU A 19 -21.16 22.59 8.53
CA LEU A 19 -21.15 23.87 7.82
C LEU A 19 -21.46 23.72 6.33
N LEU A 20 -21.47 22.49 5.81
CA LEU A 20 -21.75 22.22 4.42
C LEU A 20 -23.26 22.25 4.16
N SER A 21 -23.67 22.75 2.99
CA SER A 21 -25.04 22.58 2.52
C SER A 21 -25.28 21.12 2.12
N GLU A 22 -26.54 20.69 2.14
CA GLU A 22 -26.92 19.31 1.75
C GLU A 22 -26.51 18.97 0.29
N ASP A 23 -26.39 19.99 -0.56
CA ASP A 23 -26.00 19.89 -1.97
C ASP A 23 -24.52 20.26 -2.23
N ALA A 24 -23.71 20.39 -1.17
CA ALA A 24 -22.31 20.75 -1.29
C ALA A 24 -21.54 19.73 -2.15
N PHE A 25 -20.81 20.25 -3.14
CA PHE A 25 -20.01 19.43 -4.04
C PHE A 25 -18.60 19.21 -3.47
N ILE A 26 -18.24 17.95 -3.22
CA ILE A 26 -16.93 17.57 -2.69
C ILE A 26 -16.03 17.07 -3.82
N MET A 27 -14.85 17.68 -3.95
CA MET A 27 -13.82 17.29 -4.92
C MET A 27 -12.45 17.19 -4.22
N PRO A 28 -11.73 16.06 -4.31
CA PRO A 28 -12.16 14.79 -4.93
C PRO A 28 -13.38 14.20 -4.21
N CYS A 29 -14.22 13.46 -4.94
CA CYS A 29 -15.41 12.80 -4.37
C CYS A 29 -15.09 11.46 -3.71
N LYS A 30 -14.03 10.78 -4.17
CA LYS A 30 -13.64 9.45 -3.69
C LYS A 30 -12.15 9.20 -3.80
N GLY A 31 -11.60 8.52 -2.80
CA GLY A 31 -10.28 7.89 -2.87
C GLY A 31 -10.43 6.39 -3.05
N ILE A 32 -9.57 5.75 -3.85
CA ILE A 32 -9.55 4.29 -4.01
C ILE A 32 -8.16 3.80 -3.64
N LEU A 33 -8.06 2.98 -2.60
CA LEU A 33 -6.84 2.28 -2.25
C LEU A 33 -6.57 1.18 -3.29
N ARG A 34 -5.53 1.37 -4.08
CA ARG A 34 -5.07 0.44 -5.11
C ARG A 34 -3.87 -0.34 -4.64
N LEU A 35 -3.71 -1.56 -5.14
CA LEU A 35 -2.52 -2.37 -4.92
C LEU A 35 -2.11 -3.17 -6.15
N CYS A 36 -0.83 -3.50 -6.22
CA CYS A 36 -0.25 -4.40 -7.21
C CYS A 36 0.83 -5.26 -6.55
N ALA A 37 0.84 -6.56 -6.83
CA ALA A 37 1.92 -7.46 -6.42
C ALA A 37 3.15 -7.24 -7.29
N MET A 38 4.32 -7.13 -6.66
CA MET A 38 5.54 -6.67 -7.32
C MET A 38 6.73 -7.60 -7.07
N SER A 39 7.58 -7.71 -8.09
CA SER A 39 8.96 -8.15 -7.93
C SER A 39 9.85 -6.93 -7.69
N LEU A 40 10.53 -6.90 -6.54
CA LEU A 40 11.32 -5.77 -6.04
C LEU A 40 12.62 -6.29 -5.36
N PRO A 41 13.46 -7.06 -6.05
CA PRO A 41 14.60 -7.76 -5.44
C PRO A 41 15.61 -6.80 -4.79
N ASP A 42 15.93 -5.68 -5.43
CA ASP A 42 16.93 -4.75 -4.91
C ASP A 42 16.41 -4.02 -3.67
N LEU A 43 15.14 -3.59 -3.70
CA LEU A 43 14.50 -2.98 -2.54
C LEU A 43 14.37 -3.97 -1.38
N TRP A 44 13.95 -5.20 -1.64
CA TRP A 44 13.84 -6.24 -0.62
C TRP A 44 15.19 -6.52 0.05
N ARG A 45 16.25 -6.71 -0.76
CA ARG A 45 17.63 -6.89 -0.24
C ARG A 45 18.10 -5.72 0.60
N SER A 46 17.80 -4.50 0.18
CA SER A 46 18.19 -3.29 0.93
C SER A 46 17.55 -3.18 2.32
N ARG A 47 16.50 -3.97 2.57
CA ARG A 47 15.74 -3.99 3.83
C ARG A 47 15.81 -5.33 4.55
N CYS A 48 16.54 -6.32 4.04
CA CYS A 48 16.73 -7.58 4.73
C CYS A 48 17.29 -7.36 6.13
N SER A 49 16.76 -8.09 7.11
CA SER A 49 17.26 -8.01 8.48
C SER A 49 18.75 -8.33 8.52
N LEU A 50 19.47 -7.51 9.28
CA LEU A 50 20.89 -7.65 9.53
C LEU A 50 21.08 -8.40 10.85
N LYS A 51 22.15 -9.19 10.90
CA LYS A 51 22.63 -9.85 12.12
C LYS A 51 24.12 -9.56 12.25
N ASP A 52 24.97 -10.50 11.88
CA ASP A 52 26.40 -10.27 11.80
C ASP A 52 26.78 -9.65 10.45
N VAL A 53 27.44 -8.49 10.50
CA VAL A 53 28.07 -7.87 9.34
C VAL A 53 29.51 -7.57 9.72
N GLU A 54 30.45 -8.24 9.05
CA GLU A 54 31.90 -8.13 9.31
C GLU A 54 32.27 -8.38 10.79
N GLY A 55 31.60 -9.31 11.48
CA GLY A 55 31.88 -9.67 12.87
C GLY A 55 31.21 -8.77 13.92
N PHE A 56 30.31 -7.88 13.51
CA PHE A 56 29.58 -7.00 14.42
C PHE A 56 28.07 -7.24 14.32
N ASP A 57 27.39 -7.29 15.47
CA ASP A 57 25.94 -7.40 15.54
C ASP A 57 25.27 -6.07 15.18
N HIS A 58 24.51 -6.08 14.09
CA HIS A 58 23.74 -4.96 13.55
C HIS A 58 22.22 -5.12 13.76
N SER A 59 21.78 -6.08 14.58
CA SER A 59 20.35 -6.36 14.79
C SER A 59 19.54 -5.14 15.24
N VAL A 60 20.14 -4.22 16.00
CA VAL A 60 19.53 -2.95 16.46
C VAL A 60 19.08 -2.05 15.30
N ALA A 61 19.73 -2.15 14.14
CA ALA A 61 19.37 -1.35 12.96
C ALA A 61 18.03 -1.77 12.35
N ASN A 62 17.60 -3.03 12.57
CA ASN A 62 16.42 -3.60 11.94
C ASN A 62 15.14 -2.88 12.33
N ASP A 63 14.98 -2.59 13.62
CA ASP A 63 13.80 -1.89 14.14
C ASP A 63 13.81 -0.42 13.72
N THR A 64 15.01 0.19 13.71
CA THR A 64 15.18 1.62 13.39
C THR A 64 14.84 1.92 11.93
N PHE A 65 15.27 1.07 11.00
CA PHE A 65 15.09 1.29 9.57
C PHE A 65 13.85 0.62 8.98
N GLY A 66 13.19 -0.28 9.72
CA GLY A 66 12.07 -1.06 9.22
C GLY A 66 12.55 -2.18 8.30
N ALA A 67 13.11 -3.22 8.89
CA ALA A 67 13.56 -4.40 8.17
C ALA A 67 12.38 -5.26 7.65
N CYS A 68 12.68 -6.07 6.65
CA CYS A 68 11.92 -7.24 6.23
C CYS A 68 12.88 -8.43 6.17
N GLY A 69 12.42 -9.64 5.82
CA GLY A 69 13.35 -10.79 5.78
C GLY A 69 13.70 -11.29 7.17
N ASP A 70 13.37 -12.54 7.48
CA ASP A 70 13.82 -13.22 8.71
C ASP A 70 13.57 -12.46 10.03
N LEU A 71 12.49 -11.66 10.06
CA LEU A 71 11.99 -11.04 11.28
C LEU A 71 11.52 -12.11 12.28
N PRO A 72 11.60 -11.84 13.60
CA PRO A 72 11.10 -12.76 14.61
C PRO A 72 9.60 -13.04 14.44
N GLY A 73 9.21 -14.32 14.37
CA GLY A 73 7.82 -14.74 14.22
C GLY A 73 7.23 -14.50 12.82
N GLU A 74 5.90 -14.39 12.72
CA GLU A 74 5.19 -14.08 11.47
C GLU A 74 5.05 -12.56 11.24
N GLN A 75 5.93 -11.76 11.84
CA GLN A 75 5.88 -10.31 11.71
C GLN A 75 6.13 -9.88 10.27
N GLN A 76 5.25 -9.02 9.76
CA GLN A 76 5.49 -8.30 8.51
C GLN A 76 6.27 -7.02 8.84
N GLY A 77 7.21 -6.66 7.96
CA GLY A 77 7.88 -5.35 8.06
C GLY A 77 6.87 -4.21 7.91
N PRO A 78 7.24 -2.97 8.26
CA PRO A 78 6.34 -1.84 8.08
C PRO A 78 6.10 -1.53 6.59
N CYS A 79 4.97 -0.91 6.29
CA CYS A 79 4.78 -0.30 4.98
C CYS A 79 5.55 1.03 4.92
N LEU A 80 6.43 1.18 3.93
CA LEU A 80 7.31 2.34 3.83
C LEU A 80 7.13 3.08 2.49
N PRO A 81 7.27 4.41 2.46
CA PRO A 81 7.03 5.19 1.24
C PRO A 81 8.26 5.24 0.32
N TYR A 82 8.09 4.84 -0.94
CA TYR A 82 9.15 4.86 -1.96
C TYR A 82 8.69 5.43 -3.30
N TYR A 83 9.61 6.05 -4.02
CA TYR A 83 9.48 6.19 -5.47
C TYR A 83 9.82 4.85 -6.10
N VAL A 84 8.81 4.01 -6.38
CA VAL A 84 9.05 2.63 -6.86
C VAL A 84 9.91 2.62 -8.12
N TRP A 85 9.76 3.62 -8.99
CA TRP A 85 10.55 3.77 -10.20
C TRP A 85 12.07 3.97 -9.96
N GLN A 86 12.49 4.36 -8.75
CA GLN A 86 13.89 4.54 -8.36
C GLN A 86 14.46 3.34 -7.57
N CYS A 87 13.67 2.28 -7.35
CA CYS A 87 14.04 1.17 -6.48
C CYS A 87 14.79 0.03 -7.20
N GLY A 88 15.55 0.35 -8.25
CA GLY A 88 16.26 -0.65 -9.05
C GLY A 88 15.31 -1.46 -9.95
N TYR A 89 15.53 -2.76 -10.04
CA TYR A 89 14.66 -3.64 -10.83
C TYR A 89 13.26 -3.72 -10.22
N THR A 90 12.24 -3.42 -11.04
CA THR A 90 10.84 -3.56 -10.65
C THR A 90 10.03 -4.24 -11.76
N LYS A 91 9.12 -5.15 -11.36
CA LYS A 91 8.20 -5.82 -12.29
C LYS A 91 6.85 -6.01 -11.62
N LYS A 92 5.76 -5.62 -12.29
CA LYS A 92 4.38 -5.97 -11.88
C LYS A 92 4.15 -7.46 -12.12
N LEU A 93 3.68 -8.16 -11.10
CA LEU A 93 3.35 -9.59 -11.17
C LEU A 93 1.84 -9.85 -11.21
N SER A 94 1.03 -8.84 -10.90
CA SER A 94 -0.43 -8.89 -10.98
C SER A 94 -1.00 -7.70 -11.74
N LYS A 95 -2.29 -7.76 -12.07
CA LYS A 95 -3.06 -6.54 -12.39
C LYS A 95 -3.15 -5.63 -11.15
N VAL A 96 -3.62 -4.41 -11.35
CA VAL A 96 -3.99 -3.51 -10.26
C VAL A 96 -5.35 -3.92 -9.70
N TYR A 97 -5.45 -4.01 -8.37
CA TYR A 97 -6.69 -4.31 -7.66
C TYR A 97 -7.12 -3.10 -6.82
N SER A 98 -8.43 -2.88 -6.72
CA SER A 98 -9.01 -2.03 -5.66
C SER A 98 -9.12 -2.85 -4.37
N LEU A 99 -8.82 -2.21 -3.25
CA LEU A 99 -8.94 -2.83 -1.92
C LEU A 99 -9.99 -2.12 -1.07
N VAL A 100 -9.94 -0.79 -1.00
CA VAL A 100 -10.84 0.04 -0.19
C VAL A 100 -11.28 1.25 -0.99
N ASP A 101 -12.56 1.59 -0.93
CA ASP A 101 -13.10 2.83 -1.45
C ASP A 101 -13.38 3.77 -0.25
N PHE A 102 -12.92 5.01 -0.35
CA PHE A 102 -13.10 6.06 0.66
C PHE A 102 -14.08 7.10 0.12
N ASN A 103 -15.33 7.08 0.59
CA ASN A 103 -16.36 8.01 0.13
C ASN A 103 -16.23 9.37 0.85
N PHE A 104 -15.77 10.40 0.14
CA PHE A 104 -15.58 11.73 0.73
C PHE A 104 -16.86 12.56 0.77
N SER A 105 -17.98 12.03 0.27
CA SER A 105 -19.30 12.63 0.47
C SER A 105 -19.85 12.36 1.88
N GLU A 106 -19.23 11.45 2.63
CA GLU A 106 -19.63 11.08 3.99
C GLU A 106 -18.56 11.51 5.01
N PRO A 107 -18.92 11.66 6.31
CA PRO A 107 -17.95 11.76 7.39
C PRO A 107 -16.96 10.59 7.43
N ILE A 108 -15.74 10.85 7.89
CA ILE A 108 -14.67 9.87 8.02
C ILE A 108 -15.06 8.77 8.99
N HIS A 109 -14.81 7.54 8.59
CA HIS A 109 -15.13 6.35 9.37
C HIS A 109 -14.12 5.24 9.06
N SER A 110 -14.17 4.16 9.85
CA SER A 110 -13.33 2.99 9.60
C SER A 110 -13.76 2.26 8.34
N CYS A 111 -12.80 1.86 7.51
CA CYS A 111 -13.05 1.15 6.27
C CYS A 111 -12.26 -0.15 6.25
N PHE A 112 -12.89 -1.21 5.74
CA PHE A 112 -12.27 -2.52 5.58
C PHE A 112 -12.39 -2.97 4.12
N GLY A 113 -11.32 -3.59 3.63
CA GLY A 113 -11.22 -4.10 2.28
C GLY A 113 -10.53 -5.45 2.24
N LYS A 114 -11.00 -6.35 1.39
CA LYS A 114 -10.32 -7.62 1.11
C LYS A 114 -10.36 -7.93 -0.37
N THR A 115 -9.28 -8.49 -0.88
CA THR A 115 -9.21 -8.89 -2.29
C THR A 115 -8.39 -10.16 -2.49
N LYS A 116 -8.66 -10.83 -3.60
CA LYS A 116 -7.96 -12.04 -4.04
C LYS A 116 -7.13 -11.69 -5.27
N ILE A 117 -5.81 -11.62 -5.10
CA ILE A 117 -4.85 -11.29 -6.14
C ILE A 117 -4.55 -12.55 -6.94
N LYS A 118 -4.80 -12.48 -8.24
CA LYS A 118 -4.34 -13.47 -9.21
C LYS A 118 -3.09 -12.93 -9.90
N PHE A 119 -2.05 -13.74 -9.97
CA PHE A 119 -0.82 -13.37 -10.67
C PHE A 119 -1.04 -13.45 -12.18
N ALA A 120 -0.49 -12.48 -12.89
CA ALA A 120 -0.50 -12.41 -14.35
C ALA A 120 0.81 -12.91 -14.95
N HIS A 121 1.88 -12.96 -14.16
CA HIS A 121 3.21 -13.35 -14.60
C HIS A 121 3.93 -14.20 -13.55
N ASP A 122 4.78 -15.10 -14.02
CA ASP A 122 5.72 -15.82 -13.18
C ASP A 122 6.81 -14.89 -12.62
N GLY A 123 7.30 -15.26 -11.43
CA GLY A 123 8.44 -14.63 -10.80
C GLY A 123 8.45 -14.79 -9.28
N ILE A 124 9.30 -14.00 -8.63
CA ILE A 124 9.37 -13.92 -7.17
C ILE A 124 8.66 -12.64 -6.73
N CYS A 125 7.57 -12.80 -6.00
CA CYS A 125 6.85 -11.73 -5.34
C CYS A 125 7.59 -11.32 -4.07
N HIS A 126 7.98 -10.05 -4.00
CA HIS A 126 8.70 -9.50 -2.84
C HIS A 126 7.79 -8.66 -1.94
N GLY A 127 6.61 -8.30 -2.42
CA GLY A 127 5.71 -7.38 -1.71
C GLY A 127 4.66 -6.75 -2.62
N PHE A 128 4.00 -5.74 -2.09
CA PHE A 128 2.98 -4.96 -2.77
C PHE A 128 3.37 -3.50 -2.85
N ALA A 129 3.12 -2.89 -4.00
CA ALA A 129 3.01 -1.44 -4.10
C ALA A 129 1.53 -1.05 -3.88
N VAL A 130 1.29 -0.04 -3.05
CA VAL A 130 -0.04 0.44 -2.66
C VAL A 130 -0.08 1.96 -2.81
N TRP A 131 -1.20 2.49 -3.31
CA TRP A 131 -1.39 3.93 -3.53
C TRP A 131 -2.87 4.31 -3.53
N ILE A 132 -3.17 5.60 -3.65
CA ILE A 132 -4.54 6.10 -3.78
C ILE A 132 -4.76 6.66 -5.19
N ASP A 133 -5.80 6.19 -5.86
CA ASP A 133 -6.38 6.89 -6.99
C ASP A 133 -7.44 7.87 -6.48
N TRP A 134 -7.37 9.12 -6.91
CA TRP A 134 -8.33 10.16 -6.55
C TRP A 134 -9.33 10.36 -7.67
N VAL A 135 -10.60 10.08 -7.40
CA VAL A 135 -11.71 10.34 -8.31
C VAL A 135 -12.21 11.74 -8.04
N LEU A 136 -12.14 12.61 -9.05
CA LEU A 136 -12.50 14.03 -8.87
C LEU A 136 -14.01 14.24 -8.80
N ASP A 137 -14.76 13.55 -9.66
CA ASP A 137 -16.21 13.63 -9.79
C ASP A 137 -16.75 12.26 -10.20
N GLU A 138 -17.94 11.88 -9.72
CA GLU A 138 -18.60 10.64 -10.13
C GLU A 138 -19.33 10.79 -11.47
N LYS A 139 -19.80 12.00 -11.80
CA LYS A 139 -20.55 12.24 -13.04
C LYS A 139 -19.64 12.25 -14.27
N ASN A 140 -18.44 12.82 -14.13
CA ASN A 140 -17.37 12.80 -15.13
C ASN A 140 -16.07 12.27 -14.49
N PRO A 141 -15.86 10.94 -14.47
CA PRO A 141 -14.79 10.33 -13.69
C PRO A 141 -13.41 10.61 -14.27
N ILE A 142 -12.84 11.74 -13.88
CA ILE A 142 -11.42 12.03 -14.00
C ILE A 142 -10.73 11.40 -12.79
N VAL A 143 -9.79 10.50 -13.05
CA VAL A 143 -9.04 9.79 -12.01
C VAL A 143 -7.58 10.21 -12.06
N ILE A 144 -7.09 10.74 -10.93
CA ILE A 144 -5.67 11.05 -10.73
C ILE A 144 -5.04 9.87 -10.00
N SER A 145 -4.22 9.09 -10.71
CA SER A 145 -3.48 7.98 -10.09
C SER A 145 -2.15 8.44 -9.50
N THR A 146 -1.88 8.02 -8.26
CA THR A 146 -0.58 8.21 -7.58
C THR A 146 0.30 6.95 -7.63
N GLY A 147 -0.04 6.00 -8.52
CA GLY A 147 0.62 4.71 -8.63
C GLY A 147 2.03 4.76 -9.24
N PRO A 148 2.69 3.59 -9.39
CA PRO A 148 4.10 3.48 -9.78
C PRO A 148 4.48 4.09 -11.13
N GLU A 149 3.52 4.30 -12.04
CA GLU A 149 3.76 4.99 -13.32
C GLU A 149 4.00 6.50 -13.13
N SER A 150 3.51 7.07 -12.03
CA SER A 150 3.70 8.47 -11.71
C SER A 150 5.01 8.68 -10.96
N ARG A 151 5.89 9.51 -11.54
CA ARG A 151 7.24 9.73 -11.00
C ARG A 151 7.29 10.73 -9.84
N TYR A 152 6.21 11.47 -9.62
CA TYR A 152 6.14 12.56 -8.63
C TYR A 152 5.58 12.11 -7.28
N TRP A 153 4.95 10.93 -7.23
CA TRP A 153 4.35 10.37 -6.02
C TRP A 153 5.15 9.20 -5.48
N LYS A 154 5.23 9.11 -4.15
CA LYS A 154 5.68 7.90 -3.49
C LYS A 154 4.51 6.93 -3.35
N GLN A 155 4.78 5.65 -3.51
CA GLN A 155 3.86 4.56 -3.20
C GLN A 155 4.23 3.99 -1.83
N GLY A 156 3.23 3.46 -1.11
CA GLY A 156 3.51 2.60 0.03
C GLY A 156 3.98 1.25 -0.48
N VAL A 157 5.07 0.73 0.06
CA VAL A 157 5.56 -0.62 -0.26
C VAL A 157 5.53 -1.47 1.00
N GLN A 158 4.73 -2.53 0.95
CA GLN A 158 4.65 -3.56 1.97
C GLN A 158 5.47 -4.76 1.50
N LEU A 159 6.69 -4.92 2.03
CA LEU A 159 7.56 -6.05 1.71
C LEU A 159 7.14 -7.30 2.49
N LEU A 160 7.22 -8.47 1.85
CA LEU A 160 6.98 -9.74 2.50
C LEU A 160 8.19 -10.12 3.36
N SER A 161 7.91 -10.77 4.50
CA SER A 161 8.95 -11.35 5.34
C SER A 161 9.77 -12.41 4.59
N ARG A 162 9.12 -13.17 3.70
CA ARG A 162 9.79 -14.10 2.78
C ARG A 162 9.26 -13.90 1.36
N PRO A 163 10.12 -13.69 0.36
CA PRO A 163 9.69 -13.64 -1.02
C PRO A 163 9.06 -14.97 -1.45
N VAL A 164 8.05 -14.90 -2.31
CA VAL A 164 7.22 -16.05 -2.68
C VAL A 164 7.34 -16.29 -4.17
N GLN A 165 7.65 -17.52 -4.56
CA GLN A 165 7.59 -17.93 -5.96
C GLN A 165 6.13 -17.98 -6.40
N VAL A 166 5.78 -17.27 -7.46
CA VAL A 166 4.40 -17.15 -7.96
C VAL A 166 4.34 -17.48 -9.43
N ASN A 167 3.19 -18.01 -9.85
CA ASN A 167 2.84 -18.28 -11.24
C ASN A 167 1.36 -17.98 -11.50
N PRO A 168 0.96 -17.76 -12.77
CA PRO A 168 -0.44 -17.44 -13.10
C PRO A 168 -1.45 -18.58 -12.92
N VAL A 169 -0.99 -19.84 -12.83
CA VAL A 169 -1.83 -21.04 -12.88
C VAL A 169 -2.37 -21.40 -11.50
N SER A 170 -1.50 -21.44 -10.49
CA SER A 170 -1.84 -21.95 -9.15
C SER A 170 -1.71 -20.91 -8.05
N SER A 171 -0.89 -19.86 -8.23
CA SER A 171 -0.62 -18.94 -7.14
C SER A 171 -1.74 -17.93 -6.96
N VAL A 172 -2.16 -17.75 -5.71
CA VAL A 172 -3.12 -16.72 -5.32
C VAL A 172 -2.66 -16.11 -3.99
N MET A 173 -2.83 -14.79 -3.87
CA MET A 173 -2.63 -14.11 -2.59
C MET A 173 -3.90 -13.41 -2.12
N HIS A 174 -4.27 -13.64 -0.87
CA HIS A 174 -5.34 -12.94 -0.19
C HIS A 174 -4.76 -11.74 0.54
N VAL A 175 -5.33 -10.56 0.34
CA VAL A 175 -4.89 -9.33 0.99
C VAL A 175 -6.09 -8.61 1.61
N GLU A 176 -5.90 -8.15 2.83
CA GLU A 176 -6.87 -7.37 3.58
C GLU A 176 -6.23 -6.05 4.00
N ALA A 177 -7.03 -4.99 4.06
CA ALA A 177 -6.67 -3.71 4.63
C ALA A 177 -7.75 -3.21 5.58
N HIS A 178 -7.31 -2.58 6.66
CA HIS A 178 -8.18 -1.91 7.61
C HIS A 178 -7.65 -0.49 7.85
N PHE A 179 -8.51 0.50 7.59
CA PHE A 179 -8.26 1.90 7.88
C PHE A 179 -8.88 2.27 9.23
N ASP A 180 -8.07 2.85 10.12
CA ASP A 180 -8.52 3.39 11.39
C ASP A 180 -8.47 4.93 11.36
N PRO A 181 -9.62 5.62 11.42
CA PRO A 181 -9.67 7.07 11.37
C PRO A 181 -9.07 7.74 12.62
N GLY A 182 -9.04 7.04 13.77
CA GLY A 182 -8.51 7.60 15.02
C GLY A 182 -6.99 7.77 14.99
N THR A 183 -6.29 6.91 14.26
CA THR A 183 -4.84 6.94 14.09
C THR A 183 -4.41 7.44 12.70
N ALA A 184 -5.35 7.52 11.75
CA ALA A 184 -5.10 7.72 10.32
C ALA A 184 -4.14 6.67 9.71
N GLU A 185 -4.06 5.50 10.33
CA GLU A 185 -3.21 4.40 9.92
C GLU A 185 -3.98 3.35 9.12
N LEU A 186 -3.24 2.63 8.28
CA LEU A 186 -3.78 1.58 7.44
C LEU A 186 -2.96 0.31 7.60
N VAL A 187 -3.59 -0.73 8.14
CA VAL A 187 -2.95 -2.00 8.46
C VAL A 187 -3.26 -3.01 7.36
N PHE A 188 -2.23 -3.68 6.85
CA PHE A 188 -2.36 -4.74 5.85
C PHE A 188 -2.17 -6.11 6.47
N LYS A 189 -2.90 -7.10 5.95
CA LYS A 189 -2.62 -8.52 6.16
C LYS A 189 -2.59 -9.22 4.83
N SER A 190 -1.62 -10.10 4.62
CA SER A 190 -1.53 -10.88 3.39
C SER A 190 -1.20 -12.33 3.68
N MET A 191 -1.91 -13.25 3.03
CA MET A 191 -1.70 -14.69 3.12
C MET A 191 -1.66 -15.30 1.73
N VAL A 192 -0.68 -16.18 1.50
CA VAL A 192 -0.55 -16.94 0.25
C VAL A 192 -1.39 -18.20 0.36
N SER A 193 -2.11 -18.54 -0.72
CA SER A 193 -2.82 -19.80 -0.90
C SER A 193 -2.27 -20.57 -2.09
#